data_AF-A0A438DLR9-F1
#
_entry.id   AF-A0A438DLR9-F1
#
_cell.length_a   1.000
_cell.length_b   1.000
_cell.length_c   1.000
_cell.angle_alpha   90.00
_cell.angle_beta   90.00
_cell.angle_gamma   90.00
#
_symmetry.space_group_name_H-M   'P 1'
#
loop_
_entity.id
_entity.type
_entity.pdbx_description
1 polymer ?
#
loop_
_entity_poly.entity_id
_entity_poly.type
_entity_poly.pdbx_seq_one_letter_code
_entity_poly.pdbx_strand_id
1 'polypeptide(L)'
;MSGLVARTGRHQQRYEAGCRLIAGCIPFKHRNPDEGSNENSEKVVEVLMINSPSGPGLLFPKGGWENDETVEEAAIREAIEEAGVRGVLMLTWALTPPLLKIKSRFNQPWDICARPPLRVWMGVMVNCWMRRGNLRFKCMDPAETDVGNYGAQGKWENDCFRILRFWPLEYAKFEFLGHYHFKSKTLQDEFSPEGSCKAAMFALFVKEELESWPEQNTRRRSWLTIPEAYENCRHPWMREALKDGFSKWHENKISTGETFPDQD
;
A
#
# COMPACT_ATOMS: atom_id res chain seq x y z
N MET A 1 26.66 -9.19 12.88
CA MET A 1 25.53 -8.41 12.35
C MET A 1 26.07 -7.55 11.22
N SER A 2 25.68 -7.81 9.97
CA SER A 2 25.97 -6.90 8.86
C SER A 2 25.15 -5.63 9.10
N GLY A 3 25.82 -4.51 9.39
CA GLY A 3 25.14 -3.23 9.56
C GLY A 3 24.34 -2.87 8.31
N LEU A 4 23.18 -2.25 8.48
CA LEU A 4 22.45 -1.65 7.35
C LEU A 4 23.36 -0.54 6.79
N VAL A 5 23.73 -0.64 5.51
CA VAL A 5 24.56 0.35 4.82
C VAL A 5 23.71 1.00 3.74
N ALA A 6 23.72 2.33 3.68
CA ALA A 6 22.99 3.07 2.66
C ALA A 6 23.60 2.77 1.29
N ARG A 7 22.75 2.61 0.28
CA ARG A 7 23.18 2.45 -1.11
C ARG A 7 23.91 3.71 -1.57
N THR A 8 25.10 3.53 -2.15
CA THR A 8 25.91 4.63 -2.68
C THR A 8 26.26 4.38 -4.14
N GLY A 9 26.30 5.44 -4.94
CA GLY A 9 26.65 5.39 -6.36
C GLY A 9 25.49 5.77 -7.27
N ARG A 10 25.76 5.91 -8.57
CA ARG A 10 24.75 6.33 -9.57
C ARG A 10 24.80 5.54 -10.89
N HIS A 11 25.64 4.52 -10.95
CA HIS A 11 25.96 3.78 -12.17
C HIS A 11 24.77 2.98 -12.75
N GLN A 12 23.76 2.70 -11.94
CA GLN A 12 22.58 1.91 -12.35
C GLN A 12 21.28 2.73 -12.33
N GLN A 13 21.36 4.07 -12.25
CA GLN A 13 20.16 4.93 -12.20
C GLN A 13 19.36 4.87 -13.50
N ARG A 14 18.03 4.83 -13.37
CA ARG A 14 17.12 4.85 -14.51
C ARG A 14 16.77 6.27 -14.93
N TYR A 15 16.66 6.45 -16.25
CA TYR A 15 16.23 7.69 -16.89
C TYR A 15 15.14 7.39 -17.92
N GLU A 16 14.13 8.25 -17.99
CA GLU A 16 13.05 8.18 -18.98
C GLU A 16 12.84 9.58 -19.57
N ALA A 17 12.91 9.72 -20.90
CA ALA A 17 12.70 11.00 -21.60
C ALA A 17 13.53 12.17 -21.01
N GLY A 18 14.80 11.92 -20.68
CA GLY A 18 15.70 12.92 -20.08
C GLY A 18 15.40 13.25 -18.61
N CYS A 19 14.52 12.51 -17.96
CA CYS A 19 14.20 12.66 -16.54
C CYS A 19 14.78 11.50 -15.73
N ARG A 20 15.50 11.80 -14.64
CA ARG A 20 15.91 10.80 -13.67
C ARG A 20 14.69 10.26 -12.94
N LEU A 21 14.59 8.93 -12.84
CA LEU A 21 13.49 8.28 -12.13
C LEU A 21 13.82 8.16 -10.64
N ILE A 22 12.84 8.54 -9.83
CA ILE A 22 12.91 8.57 -8.37
C ILE A 22 11.77 7.71 -7.83
N ALA A 23 12.05 6.94 -6.79
CA ALA A 23 11.04 6.22 -6.03
C ALA A 23 11.01 6.73 -4.58
N GLY A 24 9.82 6.81 -3.99
CA GLY A 24 9.66 7.23 -2.61
C GLY A 24 8.30 6.86 -2.06
N CYS A 25 8.10 7.13 -0.78
CA CYS A 25 6.83 6.86 -0.11
C CYS A 25 6.44 7.96 0.87
N ILE A 26 5.16 7.97 1.24
CA ILE A 26 4.62 8.73 2.37
C ILE A 26 4.37 7.70 3.48
N PRO A 27 5.28 7.56 4.45
CA PRO A 27 5.08 6.65 5.57
C PRO A 27 4.02 7.21 6.49
N PHE A 28 3.09 6.37 6.94
CA PHE A 28 2.00 6.79 7.82
C PHE A 28 1.69 5.74 8.88
N LYS A 29 1.06 6.18 9.97
CA LYS A 29 0.47 5.33 10.99
C LYS A 29 -0.80 5.96 11.54
N HIS A 30 -1.63 5.14 12.18
CA HIS A 30 -2.79 5.60 12.93
C HIS A 30 -2.44 5.66 14.41
N ARG A 31 -2.73 6.78 15.06
CA ARG A 31 -2.72 6.92 16.51
C ARG A 31 -4.12 6.61 17.04
N ASN A 32 -4.21 5.67 17.98
CA ASN A 32 -5.46 5.48 18.72
C ASN A 32 -5.70 6.70 19.62
N PRO A 33 -6.94 7.22 19.69
CA PRO A 33 -7.29 8.19 20.71
C PRO A 33 -7.05 7.55 22.10
N ASP A 34 -6.51 8.33 23.03
CA ASP A 34 -6.20 7.86 24.39
C ASP A 34 -7.42 7.16 25.02
N GLU A 35 -7.19 6.09 25.81
CA GLU A 35 -8.22 5.21 26.40
C GLU A 35 -9.17 5.88 27.43
N GLY A 36 -9.35 7.20 27.37
CA GLY A 36 -10.16 7.99 28.30
C GLY A 36 -11.36 8.74 27.70
N SER A 37 -11.62 8.69 26.40
CA SER A 37 -12.74 9.45 25.80
C SER A 37 -13.51 8.68 24.72
N ASN A 38 -14.80 8.46 24.98
CA ASN A 38 -15.92 8.00 24.12
C ASN A 38 -15.58 7.14 22.89
N GLU A 39 -16.29 6.00 22.78
CA GLU A 39 -16.21 4.91 21.78
C GLU A 39 -16.41 5.31 20.29
N ASN A 40 -16.31 6.60 19.93
CA ASN A 40 -16.46 7.10 18.56
C ASN A 40 -15.36 8.09 18.14
N SER A 41 -14.18 8.05 18.77
CA SER A 41 -13.06 8.92 18.39
C SER A 41 -12.30 8.34 17.18
N GLU A 42 -12.32 9.10 16.09
CA GLU A 42 -11.70 8.75 14.80
C GLU A 42 -10.18 8.61 14.97
N LYS A 43 -9.59 7.54 14.42
CA LYS A 43 -8.14 7.32 14.48
C LYS A 43 -7.42 8.46 13.77
N VAL A 44 -6.57 9.19 14.48
CA VAL A 44 -5.80 10.30 13.90
C VAL A 44 -4.67 9.72 13.04
N VAL A 45 -4.63 10.11 11.76
CA VAL A 45 -3.54 9.73 10.85
C VAL A 45 -2.35 10.67 11.00
N GLU A 46 -1.17 10.07 11.11
CA GLU A 46 0.11 10.78 11.13
C GLU A 46 0.99 10.30 9.98
N VAL A 47 1.74 11.22 9.40
CA VAL A 47 2.73 10.95 8.36
C VAL A 47 4.14 11.22 8.90
N LEU A 48 5.10 10.45 8.44
CA LEU A 48 6.50 10.62 8.77
C LEU A 48 7.20 11.45 7.70
N MET A 49 7.96 12.43 8.13
CA MET A 49 8.85 13.21 7.28
C MET A 49 10.26 13.25 7.86
N ILE A 50 11.24 13.53 7.00
CA ILE A 50 12.65 13.71 7.38
C ILE A 50 13.11 15.13 7.10
N ASN A 51 14.11 15.62 7.86
CA ASN A 51 14.73 16.90 7.56
C ASN A 51 15.48 16.89 6.21
N SER A 52 15.56 18.06 5.57
CA SER A 52 16.41 18.25 4.42
C SER A 52 17.87 18.49 4.83
N PRO A 53 18.86 17.94 4.10
CA PRO A 53 20.28 18.17 4.41
C PRO A 53 20.75 19.53 3.89
N SER A 54 19.99 20.14 2.97
CA SER A 54 20.36 21.34 2.22
C SER A 54 19.53 22.57 2.58
N GLY A 55 19.00 22.66 3.81
CA GLY A 55 18.27 23.83 4.33
C GLY A 55 16.94 23.50 5.01
N PRO A 56 16.08 24.52 5.25
CA PRO A 56 14.85 24.34 6.01
C PRO A 56 13.81 23.49 5.27
N GLY A 57 12.83 23.01 6.03
CA GLY A 57 11.72 22.19 5.55
C GLY A 57 11.99 20.69 5.61
N LEU A 58 10.91 19.94 5.47
CA LEU A 58 10.87 18.49 5.55
C LEU A 58 10.60 17.87 4.19
N LEU A 59 11.01 16.61 4.06
CA LEU A 59 10.95 15.80 2.86
C LEU A 59 10.30 14.46 3.17
N PHE A 60 9.70 13.85 2.16
CA PHE A 60 9.38 12.42 2.21
C PHE A 60 10.60 11.57 1.82
N PRO A 61 10.77 10.38 2.43
CA PRO A 61 11.83 9.44 2.06
C PRO A 61 11.74 9.07 0.58
N LYS A 62 12.84 9.29 -0.16
CA LYS A 62 12.90 9.03 -1.60
C LYS A 62 14.34 9.04 -2.11
N GLY A 63 14.58 8.32 -3.20
CA GLY A 63 15.85 8.36 -3.91
C GLY A 63 15.82 7.74 -5.29
N GLY A 64 17.00 7.48 -5.85
CA GLY A 64 17.14 7.02 -7.23
C GLY A 64 16.57 5.62 -7.42
N TRP A 65 15.74 5.43 -8.46
CA TRP A 65 15.34 4.10 -8.87
C TRP A 65 16.43 3.46 -9.74
N GLU A 66 16.98 2.33 -9.30
CA GLU A 66 18.03 1.59 -10.02
C GLU A 66 17.50 0.44 -10.89
N ASN A 67 18.33 -0.09 -11.80
CA ASN A 67 17.93 -1.09 -12.80
C ASN A 67 17.78 -2.52 -12.24
N ASP A 68 18.27 -2.78 -11.04
CA ASP A 68 18.27 -4.09 -10.38
C ASP A 68 17.14 -4.27 -9.34
N GLU A 69 16.27 -3.27 -9.18
CA GLU A 69 15.13 -3.28 -8.25
C GLU A 69 13.84 -2.82 -8.93
N THR A 70 12.69 -3.21 -8.37
CA THR A 70 11.39 -2.61 -8.73
C THR A 70 11.26 -1.21 -8.15
N VAL A 71 10.28 -0.43 -8.64
CA VAL A 71 10.05 0.93 -8.12
C VAL A 71 9.57 0.89 -6.66
N GLU A 72 8.86 -0.18 -6.29
CA GLU A 72 8.37 -0.42 -4.94
C GLU A 72 9.49 -0.83 -3.98
N GLU A 73 10.38 -1.73 -4.42
CA GLU A 73 11.57 -2.13 -3.68
C GLU A 73 12.46 -0.91 -3.41
N ALA A 74 12.64 -0.04 -4.42
CA ALA A 74 13.35 1.22 -4.28
C ALA A 74 12.68 2.11 -3.22
N ALA A 75 11.36 2.30 -3.26
CA ALA A 75 10.65 3.13 -2.28
C ALA A 75 10.77 2.59 -0.85
N ILE A 76 10.72 1.26 -0.66
CA ILE A 76 10.91 0.61 0.64
C ILE A 76 12.34 0.77 1.14
N ARG A 77 13.34 0.56 0.27
CA ARG A 77 14.75 0.74 0.61
C ARG A 77 15.03 2.16 1.09
N GLU A 78 14.54 3.17 0.39
CA GLU A 78 14.72 4.59 0.75
C GLU A 78 14.04 4.93 2.09
N ALA A 79 12.89 4.32 2.41
CA ALA A 79 12.25 4.49 3.71
C ALA A 79 13.10 3.93 4.87
N ILE A 80 13.77 2.80 4.65
CA ILE A 80 14.69 2.21 5.62
C ILE A 80 15.97 3.06 5.73
N GLU A 81 16.55 3.46 4.60
CA GLU A 81 17.82 4.18 4.54
C GLU A 81 17.73 5.60 5.10
N GLU A 82 16.73 6.38 4.68
CA GLU A 82 16.61 7.80 5.08
C GLU A 82 15.83 7.99 6.39
N ALA A 83 14.82 7.17 6.67
CA ALA A 83 13.91 7.35 7.82
C ALA A 83 13.95 6.22 8.87
N GLY A 84 14.61 5.10 8.57
CA GLY A 84 14.69 3.97 9.49
C GLY A 84 13.33 3.36 9.79
N VAL A 85 12.42 3.29 8.82
CA VAL A 85 11.10 2.67 9.02
C VAL A 85 10.91 1.47 8.10
N ARG A 86 10.26 0.43 8.63
CA ARG A 86 9.79 -0.74 7.88
C ARG A 86 8.27 -0.76 7.88
N GLY A 87 7.70 -1.18 6.78
CA GLY A 87 6.26 -1.14 6.58
C GLY A 87 5.83 -1.94 5.37
N VAL A 88 4.53 -1.88 5.12
CA VAL A 88 3.90 -2.52 3.96
C VAL A 88 3.39 -1.42 3.04
N LEU A 89 3.80 -1.46 1.77
CA LEU A 89 3.15 -0.63 0.76
C LEU A 89 1.74 -1.14 0.56
N MET A 90 0.77 -0.23 0.62
CA MET A 90 -0.63 -0.61 0.56
C MET A 90 -0.94 -1.23 -0.81
N LEU A 91 -1.80 -2.25 -0.82
CA LEU A 91 -2.22 -2.99 -2.01
C LEU A 91 -3.75 -2.86 -2.14
N THR A 92 -4.23 -2.70 -3.36
CA THR A 92 -5.63 -2.98 -3.70
C THR A 92 -5.70 -4.30 -4.45
N TRP A 93 -6.62 -5.16 -4.05
CA TRP A 93 -6.95 -6.36 -4.81
C TRP A 93 -7.86 -5.95 -5.97
N ALA A 94 -7.46 -6.25 -7.22
CA ALA A 94 -8.36 -6.05 -8.34
C ALA A 94 -9.59 -6.96 -8.17
N LEU A 95 -10.76 -6.36 -7.91
CA LEU A 95 -12.03 -7.07 -7.68
C LEU A 95 -12.53 -7.86 -8.90
N THR A 96 -11.88 -7.72 -10.06
CA THR A 96 -12.19 -8.50 -11.27
C THR A 96 -10.92 -8.98 -11.94
N PRO A 97 -10.72 -10.30 -12.12
CA PRO A 97 -9.71 -10.76 -13.07
C PRO A 97 -10.11 -10.22 -14.45
N PRO A 98 -9.15 -9.81 -15.31
CA PRO A 98 -9.45 -9.57 -16.71
C PRO A 98 -10.18 -10.81 -17.22
N LEU A 99 -11.27 -10.63 -17.97
CA LEU A 99 -11.88 -11.72 -18.72
C LEU A 99 -10.82 -12.21 -19.72
N LEU A 100 -9.95 -13.12 -19.27
CA LEU A 100 -9.12 -13.91 -20.15
C LEU A 100 -10.15 -14.65 -20.99
N LYS A 101 -10.28 -14.25 -22.26
CA LYS A 101 -10.95 -15.08 -23.26
C LYS A 101 -10.15 -16.36 -23.32
N ILE A 102 -10.49 -17.32 -22.47
CA ILE A 102 -10.12 -18.70 -22.66
C ILE A 102 -10.70 -19.03 -24.04
N LYS A 103 -9.86 -19.02 -25.06
CA LYS A 103 -10.18 -19.71 -26.31
C LYS A 103 -10.28 -21.17 -25.90
N SER A 104 -11.48 -21.62 -25.59
CA SER A 104 -11.77 -23.01 -25.33
C SER A 104 -11.38 -23.79 -26.59
N ARG A 105 -10.23 -24.45 -26.55
CA ARG A 105 -9.87 -25.49 -27.51
C ARG A 105 -10.45 -26.83 -27.07
N PHE A 106 -11.65 -26.81 -26.50
CA PHE A 106 -12.40 -27.99 -26.11
C PHE A 106 -13.71 -28.00 -26.87
N ASN A 107 -13.77 -28.94 -27.81
CA ASN A 107 -14.91 -29.20 -28.66
C ASN A 107 -15.63 -30.43 -28.11
N GLN A 108 -16.47 -30.27 -27.08
CA GLN A 108 -17.67 -31.09 -26.81
C GLN A 108 -18.51 -30.47 -25.66
N PRO A 109 -19.84 -30.62 -25.70
CA PRO A 109 -20.79 -30.03 -24.75
C PRO A 109 -20.96 -30.89 -23.49
N TRP A 110 -21.76 -30.41 -22.54
CA TRP A 110 -22.36 -31.04 -21.34
C TRP A 110 -21.95 -30.41 -19.99
N ASP A 111 -22.86 -29.52 -19.56
CA ASP A 111 -23.44 -29.38 -18.22
C ASP A 111 -22.55 -29.08 -17.01
N ILE A 112 -22.42 -27.78 -16.68
CA ILE A 112 -22.60 -27.30 -15.30
C ILE A 112 -23.36 -25.96 -15.32
N CYS A 113 -24.44 -25.95 -14.53
CA CYS A 113 -25.44 -24.94 -14.23
C CYS A 113 -25.13 -23.46 -14.50
N ALA A 114 -26.17 -22.83 -15.04
CA ALA A 114 -26.38 -21.40 -15.13
C ALA A 114 -25.94 -20.62 -13.88
N ARG A 115 -25.22 -19.53 -14.15
CA ARG A 115 -25.00 -18.38 -13.27
C ARG A 115 -26.27 -18.01 -12.48
N PRO A 116 -26.20 -17.81 -11.15
CA PRO A 116 -27.06 -16.82 -10.51
C PRO A 116 -26.43 -15.41 -10.64
N PRO A 117 -27.25 -14.34 -10.62
CA PRO A 117 -26.76 -12.98 -10.82
C PRO A 117 -25.88 -12.51 -9.65
N LEU A 118 -24.88 -11.69 -9.98
CA LEU A 118 -23.81 -11.10 -9.16
C LEU A 118 -24.23 -10.32 -7.89
N ARG A 119 -25.51 -10.35 -7.46
CA ARG A 119 -26.00 -9.57 -6.31
C ARG A 119 -26.10 -10.31 -4.98
N VAL A 120 -25.90 -11.64 -4.94
CA VAL A 120 -26.11 -12.41 -3.69
C VAL A 120 -24.82 -12.61 -2.89
N TRP A 121 -23.63 -12.50 -3.51
CA TRP A 121 -22.36 -12.75 -2.81
C TRP A 121 -21.82 -11.55 -2.02
N MET A 122 -22.27 -10.32 -2.29
CA MET A 122 -21.85 -9.16 -1.48
C MET A 122 -22.43 -9.14 -0.06
N GLY A 123 -23.41 -10.00 0.26
CA GLY A 123 -24.05 -10.05 1.58
C GLY A 123 -23.46 -11.03 2.60
N VAL A 124 -22.56 -11.94 2.20
CA VAL A 124 -22.09 -13.04 3.08
C VAL A 124 -20.61 -12.90 3.48
N MET A 125 -19.88 -11.92 2.95
CA MET A 125 -18.50 -11.63 3.36
C MET A 125 -18.42 -10.41 4.28
N VAL A 126 -19.16 -10.41 5.38
CA VAL A 126 -18.98 -9.38 6.42
C VAL A 126 -18.83 -10.07 7.77
N ASN A 127 -17.63 -9.89 8.34
CA ASN A 127 -17.17 -10.27 9.69
C ASN A 127 -16.66 -11.71 9.85
N CYS A 128 -15.43 -11.96 9.39
CA CYS A 128 -14.58 -13.01 9.94
C CYS A 128 -13.64 -12.38 10.98
N TRP A 129 -13.76 -12.79 12.25
CA TRP A 129 -12.89 -12.31 13.34
C TRP A 129 -12.08 -13.48 13.90
N MET A 130 -10.76 -13.31 14.02
CA MET A 130 -9.81 -14.32 14.48
C MET A 130 -9.54 -14.10 15.97
N ARG A 131 -10.09 -14.93 16.87
CA ARG A 131 -9.68 -14.94 18.29
C ARG A 131 -9.21 -16.32 18.71
N ARG A 132 -7.92 -16.40 19.09
CA ARG A 132 -7.22 -17.57 19.67
C ARG A 132 -7.39 -18.89 18.90
N GLY A 133 -6.87 -18.94 17.67
CA GLY A 133 -6.45 -20.19 17.04
C GLY A 133 -7.53 -21.22 16.68
N ASN A 134 -8.82 -20.85 16.71
CA ASN A 134 -9.90 -21.69 16.22
C ASN A 134 -10.95 -20.82 15.51
N LEU A 135 -11.12 -21.01 14.19
CA LEU A 135 -12.20 -20.38 13.42
C LEU A 135 -13.53 -21.04 13.82
N ARG A 136 -14.45 -20.26 14.41
CA ARG A 136 -15.87 -20.63 14.49
C ARG A 136 -16.67 -19.66 13.63
N PHE A 137 -17.33 -20.20 12.61
CA PHE A 137 -18.35 -19.48 11.85
C PHE A 137 -19.67 -19.56 12.60
N LYS A 138 -20.34 -18.42 12.79
CA LYS A 138 -21.75 -18.38 13.23
C LYS A 138 -22.57 -17.89 12.04
N CYS A 139 -23.19 -18.81 11.32
CA CYS A 139 -24.20 -18.47 10.32
C CYS A 139 -25.38 -17.82 11.06
N MET A 140 -25.82 -16.63 10.61
CA MET A 140 -27.11 -16.08 10.99
C MET A 140 -28.18 -16.90 10.29
N ASP A 141 -29.09 -17.51 11.07
CA ASP A 141 -30.22 -18.26 10.54
C ASP A 141 -31.14 -17.33 9.72
N PRO A 142 -31.43 -17.65 8.45
CA PRO A 142 -32.56 -17.05 7.77
C PRO A 142 -33.83 -17.70 8.29
N ALA A 143 -34.67 -16.92 8.95
CA ALA A 143 -36.02 -17.32 9.31
C ALA A 143 -36.79 -17.76 8.06
N GLU A 144 -37.41 -18.94 8.18
CA GLU A 144 -38.53 -19.49 7.39
C GLU A 144 -38.40 -19.46 5.86
N THR A 145 -37.98 -20.59 5.30
CA THR A 145 -38.73 -21.24 4.20
C THR A 145 -38.39 -22.72 4.16
N ASP A 146 -39.46 -23.50 4.16
CA ASP A 146 -39.51 -24.94 4.31
C ASP A 146 -39.13 -25.68 3.00
N VAL A 147 -38.88 -26.97 3.15
CA VAL A 147 -38.76 -28.04 2.12
C VAL A 147 -37.43 -28.19 1.38
N GLY A 148 -36.69 -29.25 1.72
CA GLY A 148 -35.76 -29.88 0.76
C GLY A 148 -34.55 -30.59 1.35
N ASN A 149 -34.79 -31.75 1.96
CA ASN A 149 -33.79 -32.65 2.51
C ASN A 149 -32.79 -33.14 1.42
N TYR A 150 -31.59 -32.57 1.35
CA TYR A 150 -30.43 -33.16 0.67
C TYR A 150 -29.18 -33.02 1.53
N GLY A 151 -28.74 -34.15 2.09
CA GLY A 151 -27.48 -34.26 2.83
C GLY A 151 -26.29 -33.95 1.93
N ALA A 152 -25.68 -32.79 2.13
CA ALA A 152 -24.39 -32.42 1.54
C ALA A 152 -23.61 -31.48 2.46
N GLN A 153 -23.52 -31.80 3.76
CA GLN A 153 -22.75 -31.00 4.74
C GLN A 153 -21.23 -31.25 4.71
N GLY A 154 -20.71 -32.10 3.82
CA GLY A 154 -19.31 -32.56 3.88
C GLY A 154 -18.36 -32.10 2.75
N LYS A 155 -18.81 -31.28 1.79
CA LYS A 155 -17.98 -30.91 0.62
C LYS A 155 -17.74 -29.42 0.40
N TRP A 156 -18.59 -28.55 0.94
CA TRP A 156 -18.49 -27.10 0.68
C TRP A 156 -17.37 -26.39 1.45
N GLU A 157 -17.02 -26.87 2.65
CA GLU A 157 -15.95 -26.28 3.46
C GLU A 157 -14.57 -26.38 2.79
N ASN A 158 -14.31 -27.45 2.04
CA ASN A 158 -13.02 -27.65 1.38
C ASN A 158 -12.89 -26.90 0.04
N ASP A 159 -14.00 -26.59 -0.63
CA ASP A 159 -13.99 -25.89 -1.92
C ASP A 159 -13.80 -24.37 -1.75
N CYS A 160 -14.37 -23.75 -0.70
CA CYS A 160 -14.11 -22.34 -0.37
C CYS A 160 -12.63 -22.09 0.00
N PHE A 161 -12.00 -23.00 0.75
CA PHE A 161 -10.58 -22.92 1.07
C PHE A 161 -9.66 -23.05 -0.15
N ARG A 162 -10.13 -23.73 -1.20
CA ARG A 162 -9.37 -23.93 -2.44
C ARG A 162 -9.49 -22.75 -3.39
N ILE A 163 -10.65 -22.10 -3.45
CA ILE A 163 -10.90 -20.94 -4.33
C ILE A 163 -10.12 -19.69 -3.85
N LEU A 164 -9.98 -19.49 -2.53
CA LEU A 164 -9.22 -18.36 -1.99
C LEU A 164 -7.68 -18.54 -2.08
N ARG A 165 -7.18 -19.77 -2.29
CA ARG A 165 -5.75 -20.03 -2.54
C ARG A 165 -5.33 -19.87 -4.01
N PHE A 166 -6.27 -19.58 -4.90
CA PHE A 166 -6.04 -19.43 -6.33
C PHE A 166 -6.44 -18.04 -6.84
N TRP A 167 -6.43 -17.02 -5.98
CA TRP A 167 -6.32 -15.65 -6.48
C TRP A 167 -4.83 -15.37 -6.68
N PRO A 168 -4.34 -15.28 -7.93
CA PRO A 168 -2.93 -15.05 -8.15
C PRO A 168 -2.51 -13.71 -7.52
N LEU A 169 -1.38 -13.72 -6.80
CA LEU A 169 -0.70 -12.51 -6.32
C LEU A 169 -0.41 -11.51 -7.47
N GLU A 170 -0.51 -11.95 -8.73
CA GLU A 170 -0.42 -11.13 -9.94
C GLU A 170 -1.51 -10.05 -10.07
N TYR A 171 -2.61 -10.14 -9.31
CA TYR A 171 -3.69 -9.13 -9.31
C TYR A 171 -3.66 -8.14 -8.15
N ALA A 172 -2.73 -8.31 -7.20
CA ALA A 172 -2.51 -7.32 -6.17
C ALA A 172 -1.69 -6.17 -6.78
N LYS A 173 -2.27 -4.96 -6.81
CA LYS A 173 -1.58 -3.77 -7.31
C LYS A 173 -1.21 -2.87 -6.14
N PHE A 174 0.05 -2.45 -6.11
CA PHE A 174 0.50 -1.43 -5.16
C PHE A 174 -0.23 -0.12 -5.40
N GLU A 175 -0.59 0.51 -4.29
CA GLU A 175 -1.36 1.73 -4.30
C GLU A 175 -0.45 2.91 -4.55
N PHE A 176 -0.43 3.23 -5.83
CA PHE A 176 0.33 4.30 -6.40
C PHE A 176 -0.37 5.65 -6.17
N LEU A 177 0.29 6.56 -5.45
CA LEU A 177 -0.26 7.90 -5.14
C LEU A 177 -0.15 8.85 -6.33
N GLY A 178 0.88 8.69 -7.16
CA GLY A 178 1.08 9.52 -8.35
C GLY A 178 2.53 9.70 -8.76
N HIS A 179 2.69 10.29 -9.96
CA HIS A 179 3.97 10.76 -10.46
C HIS A 179 4.08 12.27 -10.26
N TYR A 180 5.20 12.72 -9.71
CA TYR A 180 5.46 14.13 -9.45
C TYR A 180 6.75 14.57 -10.13
N HIS A 181 6.67 15.65 -10.89
CA HIS A 181 7.82 16.19 -11.62
C HIS A 181 8.48 17.32 -10.84
N PHE A 182 9.80 17.32 -10.76
CA PHE A 182 10.55 18.42 -10.16
C PHE A 182 11.95 18.53 -10.77
N LYS A 183 12.61 19.67 -10.55
CA LYS A 183 13.99 19.90 -10.99
C LYS A 183 14.95 19.83 -9.81
N SER A 184 16.01 19.03 -9.94
CA SER A 184 17.12 18.99 -9.02
C SER A 184 18.26 19.88 -9.53
N LYS A 185 18.57 20.93 -8.77
CA LYS A 185 19.67 21.85 -9.14
C LYS A 185 21.06 21.25 -8.95
N THR A 186 21.18 20.21 -8.12
CA THR A 186 22.46 19.59 -7.74
C THR A 186 22.79 18.34 -8.55
N LEU A 187 21.89 17.89 -9.43
CA LEU A 187 21.96 16.60 -10.09
C LEU A 187 21.74 16.73 -11.60
N GLN A 188 22.50 17.62 -12.23
CA GLN A 188 22.59 17.70 -13.68
C GLN A 188 23.68 16.74 -14.15
N ASP A 189 23.35 15.87 -15.10
CA ASP A 189 24.28 14.91 -15.71
C ASP A 189 24.00 14.77 -17.21
N GLU A 190 24.79 13.94 -17.91
CA GLU A 190 24.66 13.74 -19.35
C GLU A 190 23.26 13.24 -19.77
N PHE A 191 22.59 12.48 -18.90
CA PHE A 191 21.29 11.88 -19.16
C PHE A 191 20.11 12.74 -18.67
N SER A 192 20.36 13.70 -17.77
CA SER A 192 19.42 14.72 -17.31
C SER A 192 20.10 16.10 -17.26
N PRO A 193 20.35 16.72 -18.42
CA PRO A 193 21.08 18.00 -18.49
C PRO A 193 20.32 19.14 -17.81
N GLU A 194 19.00 19.08 -17.77
CA GLU A 194 18.16 20.04 -17.05
C GLU A 194 17.97 19.71 -15.56
N GLY A 195 18.49 18.57 -15.09
CA GLY A 195 18.26 18.06 -13.74
C GLY A 195 16.81 17.64 -13.48
N SER A 196 16.04 17.35 -14.52
CA SER A 196 14.64 16.94 -14.42
C SER A 196 14.53 15.56 -13.76
N CYS A 197 13.61 15.45 -12.80
CA CYS A 197 13.32 14.25 -12.04
C CYS A 197 11.81 13.94 -12.06
N LYS A 198 11.46 12.65 -12.06
CA LYS A 198 10.09 12.14 -11.96
C LYS A 198 10.01 11.16 -10.78
N ALA A 199 9.27 11.54 -9.73
CA ALA A 199 9.10 10.74 -8.53
C ALA A 199 7.80 9.93 -8.58
N ALA A 200 7.92 8.62 -8.45
CA ALA A 200 6.83 7.70 -8.16
C ALA A 200 6.64 7.61 -6.63
N MET A 201 5.45 7.96 -6.15
CA MET A 201 5.14 7.98 -4.71
C MET A 201 4.10 6.92 -4.32
N PHE A 202 4.31 6.28 -3.17
CA PHE A 202 3.42 5.26 -2.61
C PHE A 202 3.03 5.56 -1.16
N ALA A 203 1.91 5.02 -0.70
CA ALA A 203 1.58 5.02 0.73
C ALA A 203 2.25 3.82 1.43
N LEU A 204 3.05 4.09 2.48
CA LEU A 204 3.72 3.05 3.27
C LEU A 204 3.11 3.00 4.67
N PHE A 205 2.40 1.93 4.99
CA PHE A 205 1.91 1.73 6.36
C PHE A 205 3.06 1.23 7.24
N VAL A 206 3.48 2.04 8.21
CA VAL A 206 4.63 1.73 9.05
C VAL A 206 4.26 0.65 10.08
N LYS A 207 5.08 -0.40 10.12
CA LYS A 207 4.98 -1.52 11.06
C LYS A 207 6.04 -1.44 12.15
N GLU A 208 7.21 -0.90 11.84
CA GLU A 208 8.34 -0.87 12.76
C GLU A 208 9.18 0.40 12.53
N GLU A 209 9.57 1.03 13.63
CA GLU A 209 10.52 2.13 13.66
C GLU A 209 11.86 1.60 14.18
N LEU A 210 12.90 1.60 13.35
CA LEU A 210 14.21 1.10 13.71
C LEU A 210 14.89 2.04 14.72
N GLU A 211 15.61 1.45 15.68
CA GLU A 211 16.45 2.19 16.63
C GLU A 211 17.71 2.77 15.96
N SER A 212 18.25 2.03 14.98
CA SER A 212 19.40 2.47 14.19
C SER A 212 19.20 2.26 12.69
N TRP A 213 19.57 3.25 11.88
CA TRP A 213 19.41 3.18 10.42
C TRP A 213 20.54 3.90 9.66
N PRO A 214 20.71 3.62 8.35
CA PRO A 214 21.89 4.05 7.59
C PRO A 214 22.16 5.56 7.58
N GLU A 215 21.14 6.41 7.40
CA GLU A 215 21.32 7.87 7.36
C GLU A 215 20.99 8.59 8.68
N GLN A 216 20.92 7.90 9.82
CA GLN A 216 20.49 8.51 11.09
C GLN A 216 21.31 9.71 11.58
N ASN A 217 22.56 9.81 11.14
CA ASN A 217 23.45 10.90 11.52
C ASN A 217 23.23 12.18 10.69
N THR A 218 22.57 12.05 9.53
CA THR A 218 22.28 13.17 8.62
C THR A 218 20.78 13.47 8.55
N ARG A 219 19.94 12.48 8.84
CA ARG A 219 18.48 12.53 8.79
C ARG A 219 17.86 12.38 10.16
N ARG A 220 16.85 13.20 10.43
CA ARG A 220 15.98 13.14 11.60
C ARG A 220 14.55 12.96 11.12
N ARG A 221 13.89 11.91 11.61
CA ARG A 221 12.47 11.63 11.36
C ARG A 221 11.58 12.37 12.35
N SER A 222 10.43 12.82 11.88
CA SER A 222 9.38 13.46 12.68
C SER A 222 8.02 12.96 12.22
N TRP A 223 7.18 12.57 13.18
CA TRP A 223 5.76 12.27 12.94
C TRP A 223 4.95 13.55 13.04
N LEU A 224 4.07 13.77 12.06
CA LEU A 224 3.29 14.99 11.91
C LEU A 224 1.86 14.64 11.50
N THR A 225 0.91 15.45 11.92
CA THR A 225 -0.43 15.43 11.33
C THR A 225 -0.37 15.91 9.87
N ILE A 226 -1.38 15.57 9.06
CA ILE A 226 -1.44 16.02 7.66
C ILE A 226 -1.31 17.55 7.52
N PRO A 227 -2.00 18.39 8.31
CA PRO A 227 -1.84 19.84 8.23
C PRO A 227 -0.43 20.31 8.56
N GLU A 228 0.19 19.76 9.61
CA GLU A 228 1.56 20.12 9.99
C GLU A 228 2.58 19.71 8.92
N ALA A 229 2.42 18.52 8.34
CA ALA A 229 3.26 18.04 7.26
C ALA A 229 3.14 18.93 6.01
N TYR A 230 1.94 19.39 5.68
CA TYR A 230 1.70 20.28 4.54
C TYR A 230 2.45 21.62 4.68
N GLU A 231 2.40 22.23 5.86
CA GLU A 231 3.11 23.49 6.15
C GLU A 231 4.63 23.32 6.09
N ASN A 232 5.13 22.20 6.62
CA ASN A 232 6.57 21.92 6.69
C ASN A 232 7.18 21.34 5.40
N CYS A 233 6.36 20.98 4.40
CA CYS A 233 6.85 20.47 3.11
C CYS A 233 7.79 21.48 2.43
N ARG A 234 9.02 21.03 2.14
CA ARG A 234 10.03 21.85 1.49
C ARG A 234 9.70 22.21 0.04
N HIS A 235 9.03 21.32 -0.67
CA HIS A 235 8.77 21.49 -2.11
C HIS A 235 7.26 21.50 -2.41
N PRO A 236 6.78 22.36 -3.34
CA PRO A 236 5.37 22.42 -3.71
C PRO A 236 4.80 21.07 -4.18
N TRP A 237 5.56 20.31 -4.96
CA TRP A 237 5.12 18.99 -5.43
C TRP A 237 4.88 17.99 -4.28
N MET A 238 5.58 18.12 -3.14
CA MET A 238 5.34 17.27 -1.97
C MET A 238 4.04 17.64 -1.28
N ARG A 239 3.66 18.93 -1.28
CA ARG A 239 2.37 19.38 -0.81
C ARG A 239 1.24 18.82 -1.66
N GLU A 240 1.42 18.82 -2.99
CA GLU A 240 0.51 18.17 -3.93
C GLU A 240 0.46 16.66 -3.69
N ALA A 241 1.60 16.00 -3.47
CA ALA A 241 1.63 14.57 -3.16
C ALA A 241 0.89 14.22 -1.87
N LEU A 242 1.01 15.06 -0.84
CA LEU A 242 0.29 14.89 0.41
C LEU A 242 -1.22 15.16 0.25
N LYS A 243 -1.59 16.30 -0.34
CA LYS A 243 -2.98 16.75 -0.43
C LYS A 243 -3.79 16.00 -1.49
N ASP A 244 -3.26 15.92 -2.70
CA ASP A 244 -3.97 15.36 -3.85
C ASP A 244 -3.71 13.87 -4.04
N GLY A 245 -2.56 13.37 -3.57
CA GLY A 245 -2.24 11.94 -3.57
C GLY A 245 -2.74 11.27 -2.28
N PHE A 246 -2.02 11.48 -1.18
CA PHE A 246 -2.20 10.74 0.06
C PHE A 246 -3.55 10.99 0.75
N SER A 247 -3.96 12.25 0.97
CA SER A 247 -5.22 12.54 1.68
C SER A 247 -6.43 11.97 0.96
N LYS A 248 -6.53 12.17 -0.37
CA LYS A 248 -7.63 11.59 -1.16
C LYS A 248 -7.61 10.06 -1.15
N TRP A 249 -6.43 9.46 -1.28
CA TRP A 249 -6.27 8.02 -1.19
C TRP A 249 -6.73 7.49 0.18
N HIS A 250 -6.34 8.15 1.27
CA HIS A 250 -6.66 7.76 2.64
C HIS A 250 -8.16 7.90 2.94
N GLU A 251 -8.80 8.99 2.52
CA GLU A 251 -10.26 9.19 2.61
C GLU A 251 -11.03 8.10 1.85
N ASN A 252 -10.55 7.71 0.66
CA ASN A 252 -11.12 6.61 -0.11
C ASN A 252 -10.98 5.26 0.62
N LYS A 253 -9.87 5.03 1.34
CA LYS A 253 -9.69 3.81 2.15
C LYS A 253 -10.62 3.74 3.35
N ILE A 254 -10.78 4.86 4.06
CA ILE A 254 -11.72 4.92 5.19
C ILE A 254 -13.15 4.67 4.69
N SER A 255 -13.56 5.31 3.59
CA SER A 255 -14.92 5.18 3.05
C SER A 255 -15.23 3.80 2.47
N THR A 256 -14.24 3.08 1.94
CA THR A 256 -14.40 1.71 1.43
C THR A 256 -14.41 0.65 2.54
N GLY A 257 -14.12 1.03 3.79
CA GLY A 257 -14.09 0.12 4.93
C GLY A 257 -12.97 -0.92 4.84
N GLU A 258 -11.97 -0.70 3.99
CA GLU A 258 -10.83 -1.60 3.88
C GLU A 258 -9.98 -1.48 5.15
N THR A 259 -9.88 -2.58 5.87
CA THR A 259 -9.06 -2.67 7.08
C THR A 259 -7.58 -2.63 6.70
N PHE A 260 -6.87 -1.63 7.21
CA PHE A 260 -5.41 -1.60 7.18
C PHE A 260 -4.87 -2.88 7.85
N PRO A 261 -3.74 -3.44 7.38
CA PRO A 261 -3.19 -4.66 7.98
C PRO A 261 -3.01 -4.44 9.48
N ASP A 262 -3.64 -5.27 10.30
CA ASP A 262 -3.72 -5.10 11.76
C ASP A 262 -2.34 -4.87 12.38
N GLN A 263 -2.29 -3.92 13.33
CA GLN A 263 -1.16 -3.74 14.23
C GLN A 263 -1.22 -4.85 15.28
N ASP A 264 -0.79 -6.06 14.89
CA ASP A 264 -0.52 -7.16 15.82
C ASP A 264 0.91 -7.07 16.37
#